data_AF-A0A0M4D5M6-F1
#
_entry.id   AF-A0A0M4D5M6-F1
#
_cell.length_a   1.000
_cell.length_b   1.000
_cell.length_c   1.000
_cell.angle_alpha   90.00
_cell.angle_beta   90.00
_cell.angle_gamma   90.00
#
_symmetry.space_group_name_H-M   'P 1'
#
loop_
_entity.id
_entity.type
_entity.pdbx_description
1 polymer ?
#
loop_
_entity_poly.entity_id
_entity_poly.type
_entity_poly.pdbx_seq_one_letter_code
_entity_poly.pdbx_strand_id
1 'polypeptide(L)'
;MTRGSNGRYSKEFRIEAVKMVVEGGVAVYEASRQLSLPKSTLENWVRAFKAGKLSNIGGKGQQRPLTEVELELDRVKRELAQVKQERDILKKAAAYFAKESLPGTR
;
A
#
# COMPACT_ATOMS: atom_id res chain seq x y z
N MET A 1 -12.46 -1.52 7.70
CA MET A 1 -11.93 -1.17 6.36
C MET A 1 -10.46 -1.59 6.28
N THR A 2 -10.16 -2.79 5.82
CA THR A 2 -8.78 -3.28 5.66
C THR A 2 -8.26 -2.90 4.28
N ARG A 3 -7.43 -1.86 4.20
CA ARG A 3 -6.60 -1.61 3.01
C ARG A 3 -5.51 -2.69 2.98
N GLY A 4 -5.74 -3.76 2.25
CA GLY A 4 -4.70 -4.74 1.95
C GLY A 4 -3.60 -4.06 1.12
N SER A 5 -2.50 -3.71 1.77
CA SER A 5 -1.31 -3.20 1.08
C SER A 5 -0.73 -4.31 0.20
N ASN A 6 -0.51 -4.01 -1.08
CA ASN A 6 0.14 -4.86 -2.08
C ASN A 6 1.49 -5.40 -1.57
N GLY A 7 1.47 -6.60 -0.98
CA GLY A 7 2.62 -7.23 -0.35
C GLY A 7 2.33 -8.66 0.12
N ARG A 8 1.59 -9.44 -0.68
CA ARG A 8 1.13 -10.80 -0.31
C ARG A 8 2.28 -11.79 -0.05
N TYR A 9 3.49 -11.50 -0.53
CA TYR A 9 4.67 -12.36 -0.38
C TYR A 9 5.89 -11.51 -0.01
N SER A 10 6.66 -11.93 1.00
CA SER A 10 7.89 -11.25 1.40
C SER A 10 8.96 -11.29 0.30
N LYS A 11 9.98 -10.44 0.40
CA LYS A 11 11.07 -10.37 -0.59
C LYS A 11 11.90 -11.64 -0.53
N GLU A 12 12.18 -12.10 0.69
CA GLU A 12 12.95 -13.29 1.02
C GLU A 12 12.28 -14.52 0.44
N PHE A 13 10.97 -14.66 0.65
CA PHE A 13 10.18 -15.76 0.09
C PHE A 13 10.23 -15.81 -1.43
N ARG A 14 10.16 -14.65 -2.09
CA ARG A 14 10.27 -14.55 -3.55
C ARG A 14 11.64 -14.96 -4.07
N ILE A 15 12.70 -14.61 -3.35
CA ILE A 15 14.08 -14.99 -3.72
C ILE A 15 14.24 -16.51 -3.60
N GLU A 16 13.86 -17.09 -2.46
CA GLU A 16 13.95 -18.54 -2.22
C GLU A 16 13.12 -19.34 -3.24
N ALA A 17 11.88 -18.91 -3.51
CA ALA A 17 11.02 -19.56 -4.50
C ALA A 17 11.64 -19.56 -5.91
N VAL A 18 12.34 -18.50 -6.29
CA VAL A 18 13.01 -18.43 -7.59
C VAL A 18 14.30 -19.24 -7.61
N LYS A 19 15.09 -19.23 -6.54
CA LYS A 19 16.30 -20.06 -6.43
C LYS A 19 15.99 -21.55 -6.55
N MET A 20 14.90 -22.01 -5.94
CA MET A 20 14.44 -23.41 -6.07
C MET A 20 14.28 -23.83 -7.55
N VAL A 21 13.82 -22.92 -8.41
CA VAL A 21 13.66 -23.18 -9.85
C VAL A 21 14.97 -23.00 -10.61
N VAL A 22 15.69 -21.89 -10.38
CA VAL A 22 16.84 -21.49 -11.20
C VAL A 22 18.11 -22.25 -10.81
N GLU A 23 18.38 -22.39 -9.51
CA GLU A 23 19.54 -23.08 -8.95
C GLU A 23 19.22 -24.54 -8.68
N GLY A 24 18.03 -24.82 -8.13
CA GLY A 24 17.59 -26.17 -7.79
C GLY A 24 17.10 -27.01 -8.98
N GLY A 25 16.92 -26.40 -10.16
CA GLY A 25 16.50 -27.11 -11.38
C GLY A 25 15.06 -27.65 -11.36
N VAL A 26 14.28 -27.33 -10.32
CA VAL A 26 12.90 -27.81 -10.16
C VAL A 26 12.01 -27.14 -11.21
N ALA A 27 11.14 -27.92 -11.84
CA ALA A 27 10.18 -27.38 -12.80
C ALA A 27 9.25 -26.37 -12.12
N VAL A 28 8.96 -25.25 -12.79
CA VAL A 28 8.10 -24.18 -12.23
C VAL A 28 6.74 -24.71 -11.77
N TYR A 29 6.16 -25.68 -12.49
CA TYR A 29 4.91 -26.32 -12.11
C TYR A 29 5.00 -27.05 -10.77
N GLU A 30 6.06 -27.84 -10.57
CA GLU A 30 6.28 -28.59 -9.34
C GLU A 30 6.56 -27.67 -8.16
N ALA A 31 7.48 -26.71 -8.33
CA ALA A 31 7.78 -25.69 -7.32
C ALA A 31 6.52 -24.89 -6.94
N SER A 32 5.66 -24.56 -7.91
CA SER A 32 4.40 -23.85 -7.63
C SER A 32 3.44 -24.67 -6.77
N ARG A 33 3.37 -25.99 -6.98
CA ARG A 33 2.56 -26.89 -6.14
C ARG A 33 3.13 -27.03 -4.75
N GLN A 34 4.44 -27.23 -4.62
CA GLN A 34 5.12 -27.35 -3.33
C GLN A 34 4.94 -26.09 -2.48
N LEU A 35 5.07 -24.92 -3.10
CA LEU A 35 4.94 -23.62 -2.41
C LEU A 35 3.49 -23.14 -2.29
N SER A 36 2.51 -23.89 -2.80
CA SER A 36 1.10 -23.49 -2.86
C SER A 36 0.89 -22.11 -3.50
N LEU A 37 1.60 -21.84 -4.60
CA LEU A 37 1.55 -20.61 -5.36
C LEU A 37 0.86 -20.81 -6.71
N PRO A 38 0.12 -19.81 -7.21
CA PRO A 38 -0.28 -19.83 -8.62
C PRO A 38 0.94 -19.94 -9.52
N LYS A 39 0.93 -20.89 -10.46
CA LYS A 39 2.03 -21.11 -11.41
C LYS A 39 2.46 -19.82 -12.12
N SER A 40 1.49 -19.03 -12.58
CA SER A 40 1.74 -17.75 -13.27
C SER A 40 2.48 -16.73 -12.40
N THR A 41 2.24 -16.73 -11.09
CA THR A 41 2.98 -15.88 -10.15
C THR A 41 4.45 -16.27 -10.10
N LEU A 42 4.74 -17.56 -9.98
CA LEU A 42 6.12 -18.06 -9.91
C LEU A 42 6.84 -17.87 -11.25
N GLU A 43 6.17 -18.09 -12.39
CA GLU A 43 6.71 -17.80 -13.73
C GLU A 43 7.10 -16.33 -13.87
N ASN A 44 6.23 -15.41 -13.41
CA ASN A 44 6.51 -13.98 -13.44
C ASN A 44 7.73 -13.61 -12.59
N TRP A 45 7.90 -14.25 -11.43
CA TRP A 45 9.07 -14.03 -10.57
C TRP A 45 10.35 -14.54 -11.21
N VAL A 46 10.33 -15.73 -11.80
CA VAL A 46 11.49 -16.29 -12.51
C VAL A 46 11.88 -15.40 -13.70
N ARG A 47 10.91 -14.91 -14.47
CA ARG A 47 11.15 -13.94 -15.56
C ARG A 47 11.77 -12.65 -15.04
N ALA A 48 11.22 -12.08 -13.97
CA ALA A 48 11.75 -10.85 -13.37
C ALA A 48 13.15 -11.03 -12.79
N PHE A 49 13.45 -12.20 -12.21
CA PHE A 49 14.78 -12.52 -11.72
C PHE A 49 15.81 -12.61 -12.84
N LYS A 50 15.48 -13.31 -13.93
CA LYS A 50 16.33 -13.35 -15.13
C LYS A 50 16.58 -11.95 -15.73
N ALA A 51 15.63 -11.05 -15.58
CA ALA A 51 15.75 -9.66 -16.01
C ALA A 51 16.41 -8.72 -14.98
N GLY A 52 16.87 -9.23 -13.82
CA GLY A 52 17.45 -8.42 -12.74
C GLY A 52 16.45 -7.50 -12.01
N LYS A 53 15.15 -7.74 -12.17
CA LYS A 53 14.03 -6.89 -11.71
C LYS A 53 13.18 -7.54 -10.60
N LEU A 54 13.62 -8.66 -10.00
CA LEU A 54 12.84 -9.35 -8.95
C LEU A 54 12.56 -8.45 -7.73
N SER A 55 13.51 -7.59 -7.37
CA SER A 55 13.39 -6.58 -6.30
C SER A 55 12.29 -5.54 -6.54
N ASN A 56 11.89 -5.33 -7.79
CA ASN A 56 10.89 -4.34 -8.18
C ASN A 56 9.45 -4.87 -8.07
N ILE A 57 9.27 -6.19 -7.94
CA ILE A 57 7.94 -6.79 -7.78
C ILE A 57 7.35 -6.33 -6.44
N GLY A 58 6.14 -5.78 -6.43
CA GLY A 58 5.43 -5.40 -5.20
C GLY A 58 6.15 -4.35 -4.33
N GLY A 59 7.23 -3.75 -4.82
CA GLY A 59 7.83 -2.58 -4.19
C GLY A 59 6.95 -1.36 -4.46
N LYS A 60 7.05 -0.34 -3.60
CA LYS A 60 6.39 0.96 -3.82
C LYS A 60 6.72 1.58 -5.20
N GLY A 61 7.82 1.16 -5.84
CA GLY A 61 8.22 1.55 -7.20
C GLY A 61 7.42 0.92 -8.34
N GLN A 62 6.47 0.02 -8.05
CA GLN A 62 5.46 -0.46 -9.01
C GLN A 62 4.11 0.26 -8.86
N GLN A 63 4.03 1.34 -8.06
CA GLN A 63 2.97 2.29 -8.32
C GLN A 63 3.28 2.90 -9.68
N ARG A 64 2.43 2.58 -10.67
CA ARG A 64 2.37 3.36 -11.91
C ARG A 64 2.42 4.85 -11.51
N PRO A 65 3.11 5.72 -12.27
CA PRO A 65 2.97 7.14 -12.04
C PRO A 65 1.48 7.44 -11.92
N LEU A 66 1.09 8.08 -10.82
CA LEU A 66 -0.30 8.45 -10.61
C LEU A 66 -0.74 9.22 -11.85
N THR A 67 -1.87 8.82 -12.42
CA THR A 67 -2.49 9.61 -13.49
C THR A 67 -2.74 11.03 -12.98
N GLU A 68 -2.81 12.00 -13.87
CA GLU A 68 -3.06 13.41 -13.51
C GLU A 68 -4.29 13.55 -12.60
N VAL A 69 -5.36 12.81 -12.92
CA VAL A 69 -6.58 12.71 -12.11
C VAL A 69 -6.32 12.18 -10.70
N GLU A 70 -5.47 11.17 -10.55
CA GLU A 70 -5.13 10.61 -9.23
C GLU A 70 -4.27 11.57 -8.39
N LEU A 71 -3.40 12.35 -9.04
CA LEU A 71 -2.62 13.41 -8.38
C LEU A 71 -3.53 14.54 -7.88
N GLU A 72 -4.43 15.02 -8.72
CA GLU A 72 -5.42 16.02 -8.34
C GLU A 72 -6.32 15.53 -7.21
N LEU A 73 -6.76 14.27 -7.28
CA LEU A 73 -7.58 13.67 -6.25
C LEU A 73 -6.84 13.54 -4.91
N ASP A 74 -5.54 13.24 -4.92
CA ASP A 74 -4.72 13.24 -3.71
C ASP A 74 -4.56 14.66 -3.14
N ARG A 75 -4.29 15.64 -4.00
CA ARG A 75 -4.21 17.06 -3.62
C ARG A 75 -5.51 17.55 -2.98
N VAL A 76 -6.65 17.33 -3.64
CA VAL A 76 -7.97 17.74 -3.15
C VAL A 76 -8.30 17.06 -1.82
N LYS A 77 -7.92 15.78 -1.64
CA LYS A 77 -8.11 15.08 -0.36
C LYS A 77 -7.29 15.69 0.77
N ARG A 78 -6.05 16.12 0.51
CA ARG A 78 -5.21 16.80 1.50
C ARG A 78 -5.79 18.16 1.88
N GLU A 79 -6.16 18.96 0.90
CA GLU A 79 -6.80 20.26 1.13
C GLU A 79 -8.11 20.11 1.91
N LEU A 80 -8.95 19.14 1.55
CA LEU A 80 -10.19 18.84 2.29
C LEU A 80 -9.93 18.41 3.74
N ALA A 81 -8.89 17.63 3.98
CA ALA A 81 -8.52 17.21 5.34
C ALA A 81 -8.07 18.41 6.18
N GLN A 82 -7.27 19.31 5.61
CA GLN A 82 -6.83 20.53 6.26
C GLN A 82 -8.01 21.44 6.62
N VAL A 83 -8.88 21.73 5.65
CA VAL A 83 -10.06 22.59 5.87
C VAL A 83 -10.99 21.99 6.93
N LYS A 84 -11.18 20.66 6.93
CA LYS A 84 -11.98 19.99 7.96
C LYS A 84 -11.37 20.16 9.35
N GLN A 85 -10.05 20.03 9.47
CA GLN A 85 -9.34 20.22 10.73
C GLN A 85 -9.48 21.66 11.24
N GLU A 86 -9.26 22.66 10.39
CA GLU A 86 -9.42 24.08 10.74
C GLU A 86 -10.85 24.37 11.20
N ARG A 87 -11.84 23.88 10.46
CA ARG A 87 -13.27 23.99 10.81
C ARG A 87 -13.57 23.35 12.16
N ASP A 88 -12.99 22.18 12.45
CA ASP A 88 -13.19 21.48 13.72
C ASP A 88 -12.56 22.25 14.89
N ILE A 89 -11.40 22.88 14.69
CA ILE A 89 -10.77 23.75 15.68
C ILE A 89 -11.65 24.96 15.97
N LEU A 90 -12.16 25.64 14.94
CA LEU A 90 -13.04 26.80 15.10
C LEU A 90 -14.33 26.43 15.84
N LYS A 91 -14.93 25.27 15.53
CA LYS A 91 -16.11 24.77 16.26
C LYS A 91 -15.81 24.53 17.74
N LYS A 92 -14.67 23.93 18.06
CA LYS A 92 -14.25 23.71 19.45
C LYS A 92 -14.02 25.02 20.19
N ALA A 93 -13.38 26.00 19.55
CA ALA A 93 -13.18 27.33 20.12
C ALA A 93 -14.52 28.03 20.39
N ALA A 94 -15.44 28.03 19.41
CA ALA A 94 -16.76 28.62 19.57
C ALA A 94 -17.55 27.97 20.72
N ALA A 95 -17.50 26.63 20.84
CA ALA A 95 -18.13 25.92 21.95
C ALA A 95 -17.52 26.26 23.31
N TYR A 96 -16.19 26.40 23.37
CA TYR A 96 -15.49 26.84 24.59
C TYR A 96 -15.95 28.24 25.02
N PHE A 97 -15.93 29.22 24.11
CA PHE A 97 -16.36 30.59 24.42
C PHE A 97 -17.85 30.68 24.81
N ALA A 98 -18.73 29.93 24.14
CA ALA A 98 -20.15 29.89 24.49
C ALA A 98 -20.38 29.33 25.91
N LYS A 99 -19.59 28.33 26.33
CA LYS A 99 -19.66 27.77 27.69
C LYS A 99 -19.20 28.77 28.76
N GLU A 100 -18.10 29.50 28.51
CA GLU A 100 -17.60 30.53 29.44
C GLU A 100 -18.53 31.76 29.52
N SER A 101 -19.34 31.99 28.49
CA SER A 101 -20.26 33.14 28.42
C SER A 101 -21.59 32.92 29.15
N LEU A 102 -21.88 31.71 29.64
CA LEU A 102 -23.05 31.45 30.48
C LEU A 102 -22.69 31.83 31.94
N PRO A 103 -23.21 32.94 32.47
CA PRO A 103 -22.99 33.28 33.86
C PRO A 103 -23.67 32.23 34.73
N GLY A 104 -23.01 31.81 35.82
CA GLY A 104 -23.67 31.04 36.86
C GLY A 104 -24.94 31.77 37.27
N THR A 105 -26.09 31.14 37.04
CA THR A 105 -27.35 31.51 37.66
C THR A 105 -27.10 31.47 39.16
N ARG A 106 -26.99 32.67 39.74
CA ARG A 106 -26.82 32.88 41.17
C ARG A 106 -28.09 32.47 41.92
#